data_AF-A0A7Y2IIA0-F1
#
_entry.id   AF-A0A7Y2IIA0-F1
#
_cell.length_a   1.000
_cell.length_b   1.000
_cell.length_c   1.000
_cell.angle_alpha   90.00
_cell.angle_beta   90.00
_cell.angle_gamma   90.00
#
_symmetry.space_group_name_H-M   'P 1'
#
loop_
_entity.id
_entity.type
_entity.pdbx_description
1 polymer ?
#
loop_
_entity_poly.entity_id
_entity_poly.type
_entity_poly.pdbx_seq_one_letter_code
_entity_poly.pdbx_strand_id
1 'polypeptide(L)'
;MSAPDYVPTNVTENVRTYSSPPSRNRSWMADRPGDIDGAWPTGDRLGVPGPDQGYAIKLASSFLDRLHLGSLDEKDVVAGCVAVANKRSGLFGRAPVVHDLTVAFTIWGFLDESPPAELVEQREKMFPEVASAHHYPERREIADRVSASMLQRPHGAIISDYASDWTLNFV
;
A
#
# COMPACT_ATOMS: atom_id res chain seq x y z
N MET A 1 21.41 -42.92 12.11
CA MET A 1 22.36 -43.47 11.11
C MET A 1 21.66 -44.66 10.47
N SER A 2 21.42 -44.64 9.16
CA SER A 2 20.81 -45.79 8.46
C SER A 2 21.84 -46.92 8.35
N ALA A 3 21.39 -48.17 8.41
CA ALA A 3 22.27 -49.32 8.22
C ALA A 3 22.81 -49.36 6.77
N PRO A 4 24.10 -49.72 6.55
CA PRO A 4 24.65 -49.93 5.22
C PRO A 4 23.95 -51.08 4.46
N ASP A 5 23.90 -51.00 3.14
CA ASP A 5 23.14 -51.91 2.27
C ASP A 5 23.49 -53.41 2.37
N TYR A 6 24.69 -53.74 2.87
CA TYR A 6 25.17 -55.12 3.01
C TYR A 6 24.79 -55.76 4.35
N VAL A 7 24.17 -55.02 5.27
CA VAL A 7 23.67 -55.55 6.55
C VAL A 7 22.28 -56.17 6.31
N PRO A 8 22.08 -57.48 6.57
CA PRO A 8 20.79 -58.11 6.37
C PRO A 8 19.71 -57.47 7.25
N THR A 9 18.77 -56.77 6.63
CA THR A 9 17.55 -56.24 7.28
C THR A 9 16.39 -57.18 7.05
N ASN A 10 15.47 -57.23 8.02
CA ASN A 10 14.29 -58.06 7.91
C ASN A 10 13.38 -57.54 6.78
N VAL A 11 12.97 -58.42 5.88
CA VAL A 11 12.23 -58.08 4.64
C VAL A 11 10.86 -57.44 4.93
N THR A 12 10.29 -57.68 6.12
CA THR A 12 9.03 -57.08 6.57
C THR A 12 9.20 -55.78 7.35
N GLU A 13 10.44 -55.38 7.62
CA GLU A 13 10.74 -54.17 8.38
C GLU A 13 10.79 -52.96 7.45
N ASN A 14 9.91 -51.99 7.71
CA ASN A 14 9.82 -50.78 6.92
C ASN A 14 10.92 -49.79 7.34
N VAL A 15 12.12 -49.97 6.80
CA VAL A 15 13.29 -49.14 7.14
C VAL A 15 13.11 -47.75 6.53
N ARG A 16 13.16 -46.70 7.38
CA ARG A 16 13.21 -45.31 6.90
C ARG A 16 14.56 -45.04 6.24
N THR A 17 14.62 -45.24 4.92
CA THR A 17 15.77 -44.82 4.12
C THR A 17 15.80 -43.30 4.04
N TYR A 18 16.98 -42.72 4.23
CA TYR A 18 17.18 -41.29 4.02
C TYR A 18 16.84 -40.93 2.56
N SER A 19 15.84 -40.09 2.38
CA SER A 19 15.63 -39.36 1.13
C SER A 19 16.20 -37.96 1.32
N SER A 20 17.03 -37.51 0.38
CA SER A 20 17.41 -36.11 0.34
C SER A 20 16.16 -35.23 0.21
N PRO A 21 16.14 -34.04 0.84
CA PRO A 21 15.13 -33.04 0.56
C PRO A 21 15.06 -32.75 -0.94
N PRO A 22 13.90 -32.36 -1.47
CA PRO A 22 13.77 -32.01 -2.88
C PRO A 22 14.80 -30.94 -3.25
N SER A 23 15.72 -31.27 -4.15
CA SER A 23 16.67 -30.34 -4.75
C SER A 23 16.06 -29.75 -6.02
N ARG A 24 16.39 -28.50 -6.34
CA ARG A 24 16.06 -27.95 -7.66
C ARG A 24 16.94 -28.65 -8.71
N ASN A 25 16.36 -29.25 -9.74
CA ASN A 25 17.08 -29.92 -10.84
C ASN A 25 17.83 -28.95 -11.79
N ARG A 26 17.98 -27.68 -11.41
CA ARG A 26 18.68 -26.67 -12.21
C ARG A 26 20.03 -26.35 -11.57
N SER A 27 21.04 -26.17 -12.40
CA SER A 27 22.32 -25.59 -11.96
C SER A 27 22.11 -24.19 -11.40
N TRP A 28 22.96 -23.78 -10.47
CA TRP A 28 23.00 -22.39 -10.03
C TRP A 28 23.32 -21.49 -11.23
N MET A 29 22.59 -20.38 -11.33
CA MET A 29 22.86 -19.30 -12.27
C MET A 29 23.02 -18.02 -11.45
N ALA A 30 23.85 -17.09 -11.93
CA ALA A 30 23.93 -15.74 -11.39
C ALA A 30 22.73 -14.88 -11.86
N ASP A 31 21.53 -15.44 -11.80
CA ASP A 31 20.29 -14.74 -12.10
C ASP A 31 19.82 -13.98 -10.87
N ARG A 32 18.85 -13.08 -11.08
CA ARG A 32 18.17 -12.36 -9.99
C ARG A 32 16.71 -12.77 -10.00
N PRO A 33 16.34 -13.89 -9.37
CA PRO A 33 14.98 -14.42 -9.45
C PRO A 33 13.88 -13.48 -8.93
N GLY A 34 14.26 -12.44 -8.17
CA GLY A 34 13.34 -11.40 -7.69
C GLY A 34 13.30 -10.15 -8.54
N ASP A 35 14.15 -10.03 -9.57
CA ASP A 35 14.10 -8.91 -10.51
C ASP A 35 12.92 -9.16 -11.47
N ILE A 36 12.18 -8.09 -11.74
CA ILE A 36 11.08 -8.12 -12.70
C ILE A 36 11.66 -7.79 -14.07
N ASP A 37 11.50 -8.69 -15.02
CA ASP A 37 11.85 -8.44 -16.42
C ASP A 37 10.80 -7.52 -17.06
N GLY A 38 11.23 -6.34 -17.51
CA GLY A 38 10.36 -5.39 -18.21
C GLY A 38 9.65 -4.37 -17.30
N ALA A 39 8.41 -4.03 -17.64
CA ALA A 39 7.62 -3.05 -16.89
C ALA A 39 7.07 -3.63 -15.59
N TRP A 40 6.83 -2.77 -14.61
CA TRP A 40 6.16 -3.15 -13.37
C TRP A 40 4.75 -3.73 -13.66
N PRO A 41 4.34 -4.80 -12.95
CA PRO A 41 3.02 -5.38 -13.13
C PRO A 41 1.94 -4.38 -12.74
N THR A 42 0.89 -4.35 -13.57
CA THR A 42 -0.31 -3.53 -13.35
C THR A 42 -1.51 -4.42 -13.09
N GLY A 43 -2.43 -3.99 -12.23
CA GLY A 43 -3.64 -4.76 -11.94
C GLY A 43 -4.29 -4.31 -10.64
N ASP A 44 -5.43 -4.93 -10.36
CA ASP A 44 -6.21 -4.64 -9.16
C ASP A 44 -5.37 -4.83 -7.91
N ARG A 45 -5.42 -3.83 -7.03
CA ARG A 45 -4.71 -3.82 -5.76
C ARG A 45 -3.18 -3.93 -5.86
N LEU A 46 -2.56 -3.71 -7.02
CA LEU A 46 -1.10 -3.59 -7.12
C LEU A 46 -0.60 -2.16 -6.81
N GLY A 47 -1.48 -1.16 -6.89
CA GLY A 47 -1.15 0.23 -6.65
C GLY A 47 -0.28 0.84 -7.75
N VAL A 48 0.36 1.97 -7.43
CA VAL A 48 1.28 2.66 -8.34
C VAL A 48 2.68 2.67 -7.69
N PRO A 49 3.69 2.01 -8.30
CA PRO A 49 5.02 1.98 -7.74
C PRO A 49 5.67 3.37 -7.82
N GLY A 50 6.55 3.67 -6.86
CA GLY A 50 7.33 4.90 -6.84
C GLY A 50 8.54 4.74 -5.91
N PRO A 51 9.60 5.54 -6.10
CA PRO A 51 10.76 5.50 -5.20
C PRO A 51 10.39 6.04 -3.81
N ASP A 52 11.11 5.60 -2.78
CA ASP A 52 11.09 6.14 -1.41
C ASP A 52 9.69 6.31 -0.77
N GLN A 53 8.73 5.42 -1.06
CA GLN A 53 7.36 5.49 -0.54
C GLN A 53 7.27 5.56 1.00
N GLY A 54 8.24 4.96 1.71
CA GLY A 54 8.31 5.04 3.17
C GLY A 54 8.54 6.46 3.70
N TYR A 55 9.12 7.35 2.90
CA TYR A 55 9.35 8.75 3.28
C TYR A 55 8.04 9.53 3.50
N ALA A 56 6.94 9.10 2.86
CA ALA A 56 5.62 9.69 3.06
C ALA A 56 5.17 9.63 4.54
N ILE A 57 5.51 8.56 5.28
CA ILE A 57 5.16 8.44 6.71
C ILE A 57 5.88 9.51 7.53
N LYS A 58 7.16 9.77 7.21
CA LYS A 58 7.92 10.84 7.86
C LYS A 58 7.31 12.21 7.56
N LEU A 59 6.93 12.46 6.30
CA LEU A 59 6.26 13.70 5.94
C LEU A 59 4.89 13.86 6.63
N ALA A 60 4.15 12.76 6.86
CA ALA A 60 2.85 12.82 7.51
C ALA A 60 2.93 13.34 8.95
N SER A 61 4.04 13.07 9.64
CA SER A 61 4.26 13.58 11.00
C SER A 61 4.21 15.11 11.10
N SER A 62 4.54 15.85 10.04
CA SER A 62 4.46 17.33 10.03
C SER A 62 3.05 17.89 9.77
N PHE A 63 2.04 17.02 9.68
CA PHE A 63 0.65 17.44 9.51
C PHE A 63 -0.19 17.18 10.75
N LEU A 64 0.25 16.33 11.68
CA LEU A 64 -0.56 15.84 12.80
C LEU A 64 -1.17 16.96 13.65
N ASP A 65 -0.46 18.08 13.79
CA ASP A 65 -0.90 19.27 14.53
C ASP A 65 -2.06 20.04 13.88
N ARG A 66 -2.36 19.75 12.60
CA ARG A 66 -3.35 20.44 11.78
C ARG A 66 -4.47 19.52 11.28
N LEU A 67 -4.49 18.25 11.69
CA LEU A 67 -5.50 17.29 11.23
C LEU A 67 -6.75 17.35 12.10
N HIS A 68 -7.92 17.41 11.45
CA HIS A 68 -9.24 17.35 12.07
C HIS A 68 -9.82 15.93 11.95
N LEU A 69 -9.42 15.06 12.89
CA LEU A 69 -9.68 13.61 12.83
C LEU A 69 -11.14 13.22 13.16
N GLY A 70 -11.80 13.96 14.06
CA GLY A 70 -13.11 13.58 14.58
C GLY A 70 -13.04 12.32 15.44
N SER A 71 -13.80 11.29 15.08
CA SER A 71 -13.88 10.00 15.78
C SER A 71 -12.82 8.97 15.34
N LEU A 72 -12.09 9.25 14.27
CA LEU A 72 -11.15 8.32 13.65
C LEU A 72 -9.80 8.25 14.38
N ASP A 73 -9.16 7.08 14.33
CA ASP A 73 -7.79 6.91 14.82
C ASP A 73 -6.78 7.59 13.89
N GLU A 74 -5.78 8.25 14.48
CA GLU A 74 -4.74 8.97 13.74
C GLU A 74 -3.97 8.05 12.78
N LYS A 75 -3.63 6.82 13.20
CA LYS A 75 -2.81 5.92 12.40
C LYS A 75 -3.57 5.46 11.16
N ASP A 76 -4.86 5.23 11.29
CA ASP A 76 -5.74 4.86 10.20
C ASP A 76 -5.86 5.99 9.17
N VAL A 77 -6.08 7.21 9.63
CA VAL A 77 -6.10 8.41 8.78
C VAL A 77 -4.77 8.58 8.03
N VAL A 78 -3.65 8.49 8.75
CA VAL A 78 -2.31 8.59 8.15
C VAL A 78 -2.09 7.47 7.14
N ALA A 79 -2.44 6.22 7.44
CA ALA A 79 -2.23 5.08 6.55
C ALA A 79 -3.03 5.21 5.24
N GLY A 80 -4.29 5.63 5.31
CA GLY A 80 -5.13 5.86 4.15
C GLY A 80 -4.62 7.02 3.28
N CYS A 81 -4.33 8.18 3.90
CA CYS A 81 -3.85 9.35 3.16
C CYS A 81 -2.44 9.14 2.57
N VAL A 82 -1.55 8.42 3.26
CA VAL A 82 -0.23 8.04 2.71
C VAL A 82 -0.39 7.15 1.47
N ALA A 83 -1.39 6.26 1.42
CA ALA A 83 -1.64 5.45 0.24
C ALA A 83 -2.08 6.28 -0.97
N VAL A 84 -2.91 7.31 -0.77
CA VAL A 84 -3.32 8.28 -1.81
C VAL A 84 -2.13 9.10 -2.29
N ALA A 85 -1.30 9.59 -1.37
CA ALA A 85 -0.13 10.39 -1.70
C ALA A 85 0.95 9.59 -2.46
N ASN A 86 1.19 8.34 -2.07
CA ASN A 86 2.09 7.45 -2.79
C ASN A 86 1.56 7.12 -4.19
N LYS A 87 0.23 7.00 -4.37
CA LYS A 87 -0.37 6.89 -5.70
C LYS A 87 -0.03 8.13 -6.53
N ARG A 88 -0.22 9.33 -5.99
CA ARG A 88 0.11 10.59 -6.67
C ARG A 88 1.60 10.68 -7.05
N SER A 89 2.51 10.45 -6.09
CA SER A 89 3.95 10.56 -6.36
C SER A 89 4.43 9.52 -7.36
N GLY A 90 3.90 8.30 -7.29
CA GLY A 90 4.13 7.23 -8.25
C GLY A 90 3.65 7.57 -9.66
N LEU A 91 2.48 8.22 -9.80
CA LEU A 91 2.00 8.72 -11.10
C LEU A 91 2.95 9.77 -11.72
N PHE A 92 3.73 10.48 -10.91
CA PHE A 92 4.78 11.40 -11.37
C PHE A 92 6.17 10.76 -11.43
N GLY A 93 6.30 9.46 -11.15
CA GLY A 93 7.57 8.73 -11.19
C GLY A 93 8.63 9.25 -10.20
N ARG A 94 8.21 9.87 -9.08
CA ARG A 94 9.11 10.51 -8.11
C ARG A 94 8.79 10.12 -6.66
N ALA A 95 9.71 10.46 -5.77
CA ALA A 95 9.51 10.29 -4.34
C ALA A 95 8.37 11.19 -3.82
N PRO A 96 7.69 10.81 -2.73
CA PRO A 96 6.67 11.63 -2.09
C PRO A 96 7.22 12.99 -1.63
N VAL A 97 6.45 14.05 -1.83
CA VAL A 97 6.73 15.41 -1.32
C VAL A 97 5.57 15.91 -0.47
N VAL A 98 5.78 16.99 0.28
CA VAL A 98 4.78 17.59 1.18
C VAL A 98 3.45 17.83 0.45
N HIS A 99 3.49 18.31 -0.79
CA HIS A 99 2.28 18.58 -1.58
C HIS A 99 1.44 17.33 -1.91
N ASP A 100 2.03 16.14 -1.94
CA ASP A 100 1.24 14.91 -2.15
C ASP A 100 0.40 14.59 -0.92
N LEU A 101 0.96 14.81 0.27
CA LEU A 101 0.21 14.67 1.53
C LEU A 101 -0.81 15.79 1.71
N THR A 102 -0.46 17.03 1.36
CA THR A 102 -1.43 18.13 1.34
C THR A 102 -2.65 17.74 0.51
N VAL A 103 -2.43 17.25 -0.72
CA VAL A 103 -3.51 16.77 -1.59
C VAL A 103 -4.30 15.63 -0.93
N ALA A 104 -3.62 14.60 -0.41
CA ALA A 104 -4.29 13.45 0.19
C ALA A 104 -5.15 13.81 1.41
N PHE A 105 -4.66 14.66 2.30
CA PHE A 105 -5.43 15.11 3.46
C PHE A 105 -6.54 16.10 3.09
N THR A 106 -6.33 16.97 2.09
CA THR A 106 -7.36 17.89 1.59
C THR A 106 -8.52 17.13 0.96
N ILE A 107 -8.26 16.13 0.09
CA ILE A 107 -9.31 15.37 -0.59
C ILE A 107 -10.29 14.73 0.41
N TRP A 108 -9.77 14.23 1.53
CA TRP A 108 -10.54 13.60 2.59
C TRP A 108 -10.99 14.56 3.69
N GLY A 109 -10.81 15.87 3.49
CA GLY A 109 -11.29 16.91 4.41
C GLY A 109 -10.61 16.92 5.77
N PHE A 110 -9.41 16.34 5.91
CA PHE A 110 -8.69 16.32 7.19
C PHE A 110 -7.94 17.63 7.49
N LEU A 111 -7.76 18.50 6.50
CA LEU A 111 -7.20 19.85 6.67
C LEU A 111 -8.26 20.95 6.73
N ASP A 112 -9.52 20.56 6.80
CA ASP A 112 -10.67 21.45 6.92
C ASP A 112 -11.21 21.34 8.34
N GLU A 113 -11.44 22.48 8.99
CA GLU A 113 -12.05 22.55 10.32
C GLU A 113 -13.55 22.25 10.27
N SER A 114 -14.21 22.51 9.14
CA SER A 114 -15.64 22.32 8.93
C SER A 114 -15.93 21.54 7.64
N PRO A 115 -15.43 20.28 7.52
CA PRO A 115 -15.63 19.49 6.32
C PRO A 115 -17.11 19.15 6.08
N PRO A 116 -17.54 18.96 4.82
CA PRO A 116 -18.90 18.55 4.49
C PRO A 116 -19.32 17.27 5.24
N ALA A 117 -20.53 17.26 5.82
CA ALA A 117 -21.00 16.14 6.65
C ALA A 117 -21.01 14.79 5.90
N GLU A 118 -21.36 14.79 4.62
CA GLU A 118 -21.33 13.60 3.77
C GLU A 118 -19.92 13.03 3.59
N LEU A 119 -18.90 13.90 3.52
CA LEU A 119 -17.50 13.47 3.46
C LEU A 119 -17.03 12.90 4.80
N VAL A 120 -17.50 13.47 5.92
CA VAL A 120 -17.24 12.94 7.26
C VAL A 120 -17.84 11.54 7.42
N GLU A 121 -19.08 11.33 6.98
CA GLU A 121 -19.73 10.01 7.02
C GLU A 121 -18.96 8.99 6.16
N GLN A 122 -18.50 9.38 4.97
CA GLN A 122 -17.70 8.51 4.11
C GLN A 122 -16.38 8.10 4.76
N ARG A 123 -15.62 9.04 5.34
CA ARG A 123 -14.35 8.69 5.98
C ARG A 123 -14.55 7.84 7.24
N GLU A 124 -15.61 8.09 8.02
CA GLU A 124 -15.95 7.29 9.20
C GLU A 124 -16.28 5.83 8.84
N LYS A 125 -16.81 5.60 7.63
CA LYS A 125 -17.03 4.25 7.11
C LYS A 125 -15.76 3.58 6.59
N MET A 126 -14.88 4.33 5.93
CA MET A 126 -13.78 3.76 5.13
C MET A 126 -12.46 3.63 5.88
N PHE A 127 -12.15 4.54 6.80
CA PHE A 127 -10.85 4.60 7.46
C PHE A 127 -10.63 3.65 8.63
N PRO A 128 -11.64 3.21 9.41
CA PRO A 128 -11.35 2.34 10.56
C PRO A 128 -10.51 1.12 10.22
N GLU A 129 -9.50 0.85 11.04
CA GLU A 129 -8.61 -0.32 11.02
C GLU A 129 -7.65 -0.42 9.81
N VAL A 130 -7.68 0.52 8.87
CA VAL A 130 -6.87 0.45 7.64
C VAL A 130 -5.37 0.52 7.89
N ALA A 131 -4.89 0.96 9.06
CA ALA A 131 -3.47 0.92 9.43
C ALA A 131 -2.94 -0.51 9.63
N SER A 132 -3.81 -1.47 9.94
CA SER A 132 -3.44 -2.87 10.07
C SER A 132 -3.06 -3.47 8.71
N ALA A 133 -2.06 -4.36 8.72
CA ALA A 133 -1.58 -5.04 7.51
C ALA A 133 -2.64 -6.01 6.93
N HIS A 134 -3.62 -6.42 7.74
CA HIS A 134 -4.69 -7.30 7.30
C HIS A 134 -5.74 -6.58 6.44
N HIS A 135 -5.87 -5.26 6.60
CA HIS A 135 -6.82 -4.41 5.87
C HIS A 135 -6.17 -3.70 4.69
N TYR A 136 -5.24 -4.40 4.02
CA TYR A 136 -4.63 -3.92 2.79
C TYR A 136 -5.68 -3.60 1.70
N PRO A 137 -6.68 -4.46 1.43
CA PRO A 137 -7.71 -4.18 0.43
C PRO A 137 -8.47 -2.87 0.70
N GLU A 138 -8.85 -2.60 1.94
CA GLU A 138 -9.61 -1.43 2.38
C GLU A 138 -8.77 -0.15 2.27
N ARG A 139 -7.50 -0.21 2.70
CA ARG A 139 -6.54 0.88 2.47
C ARG A 139 -6.36 1.19 0.98
N ARG A 140 -6.38 0.15 0.15
CA ARG A 140 -6.23 0.27 -1.30
C ARG A 140 -7.47 0.86 -1.94
N GLU A 141 -8.65 0.49 -1.46
CA GLU A 141 -9.94 1.09 -1.85
C GLU A 141 -9.96 2.60 -1.61
N ILE A 142 -9.49 3.08 -0.46
CA ILE A 142 -9.34 4.53 -0.17
C ILE A 142 -8.53 5.23 -1.27
N ALA A 143 -7.38 4.66 -1.64
CA ALA A 143 -6.51 5.26 -2.65
C ALA A 143 -7.05 5.12 -4.07
N ASP A 144 -7.83 4.07 -4.36
CA ASP A 144 -8.39 3.79 -5.67
C ASP A 144 -9.67 4.58 -5.95
N ARG A 145 -10.38 5.01 -4.90
CA ARG A 145 -11.54 5.92 -4.99
C ARG A 145 -11.20 7.30 -5.53
N VAL A 146 -9.93 7.70 -5.47
CA VAL A 146 -9.43 8.95 -6.07
C VAL A 146 -8.87 8.65 -7.47
N SER A 147 -9.41 9.29 -8.52
CA SER A 147 -8.94 9.01 -9.90
C SER A 147 -7.48 9.41 -10.13
N ALA A 148 -6.81 8.70 -11.02
CA ALA A 148 -5.46 9.06 -11.45
C ALA A 148 -5.42 10.40 -12.19
N SER A 149 -6.43 10.68 -13.02
CA SER A 149 -6.56 11.95 -13.75
C SER A 149 -6.70 13.14 -12.81
N MET A 150 -7.48 12.99 -11.73
CA MET A 150 -7.57 13.97 -10.67
C MET A 150 -6.21 14.16 -9.97
N LEU A 151 -5.57 13.05 -9.56
CA LEU A 151 -4.28 13.11 -8.86
C LEU A 151 -3.13 13.65 -9.72
N GLN A 152 -3.27 13.75 -11.04
CA GLN A 152 -2.28 14.37 -11.92
C GLN A 152 -2.44 15.89 -12.03
N ARG A 153 -3.52 16.48 -11.51
CA ARG A 153 -3.74 17.93 -11.53
C ARG A 153 -2.78 18.68 -10.60
N PRO A 154 -2.52 19.98 -10.84
CA PRO A 154 -1.77 20.81 -9.91
C PRO A 154 -2.42 20.81 -8.51
N HIS A 155 -1.61 20.73 -7.44
CA HIS A 155 -2.13 20.65 -6.07
C HIS A 155 -3.03 21.84 -5.71
N GLY A 156 -2.69 23.06 -6.18
CA GLY A 156 -3.52 24.24 -5.98
C GLY A 156 -4.90 24.13 -6.62
N ALA A 157 -4.99 23.52 -7.81
CA ALA A 157 -6.27 23.29 -8.47
C ALA A 157 -7.15 22.32 -7.67
N ILE A 158 -6.56 21.23 -7.14
CA ILE A 158 -7.27 20.27 -6.30
C ILE A 158 -7.81 20.93 -5.02
N ILE A 159 -7.01 21.79 -4.39
CA ILE A 159 -7.43 22.52 -3.18
C ILE A 159 -8.62 23.46 -3.52
N SER A 160 -8.56 24.15 -4.66
CA SER A 160 -9.68 24.98 -5.14
C SER A 160 -10.92 24.17 -5.49
N ASP A 161 -10.76 23.00 -6.11
CA ASP A 161 -11.89 22.12 -6.43
C ASP A 161 -12.53 21.59 -5.15
N TYR A 162 -11.75 21.15 -4.17
CA TYR A 162 -12.27 20.74 -2.86
C TYR A 162 -13.16 21.81 -2.24
N ALA A 163 -12.72 23.07 -2.26
CA ALA A 163 -13.48 24.20 -1.72
C ALA A 163 -14.76 24.52 -2.51
N SER A 164 -14.81 24.15 -3.79
CA SER A 164 -15.95 24.45 -4.68
C SER A 164 -16.95 23.29 -4.72
N ASP A 165 -16.44 22.08 -4.96
CA ASP A 165 -17.16 20.82 -5.01
C ASP A 165 -16.18 19.66 -4.74
N TRP A 166 -16.21 19.17 -3.50
CA TRP A 166 -15.34 18.09 -3.04
C TRP A 166 -15.61 16.74 -3.74
N THR A 167 -16.80 16.54 -4.31
CA THR A 167 -17.20 15.26 -4.93
C THR A 167 -16.43 14.96 -6.20
N LEU A 168 -15.94 16.01 -6.89
CA LEU A 168 -15.10 15.92 -8.10
C LEU A 168 -13.79 15.16 -7.87
N ASN A 169 -13.41 14.95 -6.60
CA ASN A 169 -12.20 14.25 -6.23
C ASN A 169 -12.32 12.71 -6.32
N PHE A 170 -13.56 12.20 -6.35
CA PHE A 170 -13.87 10.78 -6.24
C PHE A 170 -14.42 10.20 -7.57
N VAL A 171 -14.37 8.88 -7.69
CA VAL A 171 -14.94 8.08 -8.79
C VAL A 171 -15.97 7.10 -8.24
#